data_AF-A0A7C5X2M1-F1
#
_entry.id   AF-A0A7C5X2M1-F1
#
_cell.length_a   1.000
_cell.length_b   1.000
_cell.length_c   1.000
_cell.angle_alpha   90.00
_cell.angle_beta   90.00
_cell.angle_gamma   90.00
#
_symmetry.space_group_name_H-M   'P 1'
#
loop_
_entity.id
_entity.type
_entity.pdbx_description
1 polymer ?
#
loop_
_entity_poly.entity_id
_entity_poly.type
_entity_poly.pdbx_seq_one_letter_code
_entity_poly.pdbx_strand_id
1 'polypeptide(L)'
;MMTFIVFVATILLLVGVHELGHFLAAKLLRVGVLEFAIGFGPAIWAKKRGKTRYSLRLFPLGGYVRLAGEGPEIGDYAPEETYYGRPAWVRFLVALSGPAFNLALAFLLALGAFLFIGLPRLRVAGLVPGKPAEAVLQVGDIILAVEGKEVWNLGEVGERIQAKAPDPVRFRILRGEQEMEVAIVPVYSEEDGRYLVGGYFQPQVVFAEIQNLKPLSPLSAAGLRPGDVVVGACDKPVRSFLEWYSLLREGCGS
;
A
#
# COMPACT_ATOMS: atom_id res chain seq x y z
N MET A 1 -15.95 15.51 -5.30
CA MET A 1 -16.56 15.21 -3.99
C MET A 1 -15.86 14.04 -3.29
N MET A 2 -15.82 12.83 -3.87
CA MET A 2 -15.16 11.65 -3.28
C MET A 2 -13.68 11.88 -2.90
N THR A 3 -12.89 12.47 -3.80
CA THR A 3 -11.47 12.79 -3.55
C THR A 3 -11.26 13.71 -2.36
N PHE A 4 -12.14 14.71 -2.18
CA PHE A 4 -12.09 15.63 -1.05
C PHE A 4 -12.40 14.92 0.28
N ILE A 5 -13.41 14.04 0.29
CA ILE A 5 -13.75 13.26 1.49
C ILE A 5 -12.59 12.34 1.87
N VAL A 6 -12.00 11.64 0.90
CA VAL A 6 -10.83 10.76 1.13
C VAL A 6 -9.63 11.57 1.62
N PHE A 7 -9.40 12.76 1.07
CA PHE A 7 -8.34 13.65 1.51
C PHE A 7 -8.52 14.05 2.99
N VAL A 8 -9.70 14.53 3.36
CA VAL A 8 -10.00 14.93 4.75
C VAL A 8 -9.89 13.73 5.70
N ALA A 9 -10.41 12.57 5.30
CA ALA A 9 -10.32 11.35 6.10
C ALA A 9 -8.87 10.90 6.31
N THR A 10 -8.04 10.99 5.27
CA THR A 10 -6.60 10.65 5.34
C THR A 10 -5.88 11.58 6.30
N ILE A 11 -6.12 12.90 6.23
CA ILE A 11 -5.50 13.86 7.16
C ILE A 11 -5.93 13.60 8.60
N LEU A 12 -7.22 13.35 8.83
CA LEU A 12 -7.74 13.02 10.16
C LEU A 12 -7.11 11.76 10.74
N LEU A 13 -6.94 10.72 9.91
CA LEU A 13 -6.29 9.48 10.32
C LEU A 13 -4.82 9.72 10.67
N LEU A 14 -4.07 10.38 9.78
CA LEU A 14 -2.63 10.62 9.96
C LEU A 14 -2.35 11.50 11.18
N VAL A 15 -3.12 12.57 11.37
CA VAL A 15 -2.93 13.42 12.56
C VAL A 15 -3.44 12.72 13.81
N GLY A 16 -4.60 12.06 13.76
CA GLY A 16 -5.14 11.33 14.90
C GLY A 16 -4.17 10.27 15.43
N VAL A 17 -3.52 9.51 14.54
CA VAL A 17 -2.52 8.50 14.91
C VAL A 17 -1.22 9.15 15.40
N HIS A 18 -0.81 10.27 14.79
CA HIS A 18 0.35 11.06 15.26
C HIS A 18 0.17 11.55 16.70
N GLU A 19 -0.94 12.23 16.98
CA GLU A 19 -1.24 12.72 18.32
C GLU A 19 -1.43 11.57 19.31
N LEU A 20 -2.03 10.45 18.87
CA LEU A 20 -2.15 9.25 19.68
C LEU A 20 -0.78 8.72 20.10
N GLY A 21 0.23 8.77 19.23
CA GLY A 21 1.61 8.42 19.55
C GLY A 21 2.15 9.24 20.71
N HIS A 22 2.10 10.58 20.59
CA HIS A 22 2.49 11.50 21.67
C HIS A 22 1.76 11.23 22.97
N PHE A 23 0.44 11.04 22.88
CA PHE A 23 -0.42 10.78 24.03
C PHE A 23 -0.04 9.49 24.75
N LEU A 24 0.09 8.38 24.02
CA LEU A 24 0.41 7.07 24.59
C LEU A 24 1.82 7.06 25.18
N ALA A 25 2.80 7.66 24.51
CA ALA A 25 4.16 7.78 25.03
C ALA A 25 4.20 8.61 26.32
N ALA A 26 3.50 9.75 26.34
CA ALA A 26 3.37 10.60 27.52
C ALA A 26 2.74 9.81 28.69
N LYS A 27 1.65 9.08 28.44
CA LYS A 27 1.00 8.27 29.48
C LYS A 27 1.89 7.13 29.99
N LEU A 28 2.58 6.43 29.10
CA LEU A 28 3.48 5.32 29.45
C LEU A 28 4.66 5.80 30.29
N LEU A 29 5.25 6.93 29.93
CA LEU A 29 6.39 7.54 30.62
C LEU A 29 5.98 8.45 31.79
N ARG A 30 4.70 8.43 32.17
CA ARG A 30 4.11 9.18 33.29
C ARG A 30 4.31 10.70 33.19
N VAL A 31 4.27 11.22 31.96
CA VAL A 31 4.20 12.66 31.68
C VAL A 31 2.73 13.10 31.77
N GLY A 32 2.49 14.22 32.44
CA GLY A 32 1.16 14.79 32.58
C GLY A 32 0.57 15.24 31.25
N VAL A 33 -0.71 14.96 31.03
CA VAL A 33 -1.43 15.34 29.81
C VAL A 33 -2.70 16.08 30.23
N LEU A 34 -2.74 17.38 29.94
CA LEU A 34 -3.88 18.24 30.24
C LEU A 34 -5.03 17.97 29.27
N GLU A 35 -4.73 17.90 27.98
CA GLU A 35 -5.73 17.73 26.93
C GLU A 35 -5.21 16.90 25.75
N PHE A 36 -6.03 15.96 25.28
CA PHE A 36 -5.88 15.27 24.01
C PHE A 36 -7.00 15.75 23.09
N ALA A 37 -6.66 16.42 21.99
CA ALA A 37 -7.62 17.03 21.08
C ALA A 37 -7.44 16.52 19.66
N ILE A 38 -8.55 16.17 19.02
CA ILE A 38 -8.62 15.95 17.57
C ILE A 38 -9.33 17.15 16.96
N GLY A 39 -8.66 17.81 16.01
CA GLY A 39 -9.09 19.04 15.36
C GLY A 39 -8.68 20.33 16.09
N PHE A 40 -9.08 21.46 15.50
CA PHE A 40 -8.85 22.81 15.99
C PHE A 40 -10.16 23.61 16.15
N GLY A 41 -10.05 24.76 16.81
CA GLY A 41 -11.18 25.68 17.02
C GLY A 41 -12.07 25.27 18.22
N PRO A 42 -13.34 25.69 18.24
CA PRO A 42 -14.25 25.39 19.35
C PRO A 42 -14.48 23.89 19.48
N ALA A 43 -14.56 23.41 20.72
CA ALA A 43 -14.87 22.01 21.00
C ALA A 43 -16.36 21.73 20.68
N ILE A 44 -16.60 20.80 19.77
CA ILE A 44 -17.95 20.26 19.53
C ILE A 44 -18.31 19.29 20.66
N TRP A 45 -17.32 18.54 21.12
CA TRP A 45 -17.47 17.59 22.21
C TRP A 45 -16.22 17.57 23.07
N ALA A 46 -16.41 17.46 24.38
CA ALA A 46 -15.31 17.26 25.31
C ALA A 46 -15.74 16.45 26.53
N LYS A 47 -14.85 15.60 27.03
CA LYS A 47 -15.05 14.82 28.25
C LYS A 47 -13.75 14.72 29.03
N LYS A 48 -13.80 15.01 30.34
CA LYS A 48 -12.65 14.79 31.24
C LYS A 48 -12.70 13.34 31.74
N ARG A 49 -11.59 12.61 31.61
CA ARG A 49 -11.42 11.27 32.21
C ARG A 49 -10.08 11.26 32.96
N GLY A 50 -10.17 11.14 34.28
CA GLY A 50 -9.02 11.35 35.16
C GLY A 50 -8.52 12.80 35.09
N LYS A 51 -7.20 12.98 34.98
CA LYS A 51 -6.57 14.31 34.85
C LYS A 51 -6.58 14.87 33.41
N THR A 52 -7.01 14.09 32.42
CA THR A 52 -6.94 14.48 31.00
C THR A 52 -8.31 14.80 30.42
N ARG A 53 -8.39 15.92 29.70
CA ARG A 53 -9.54 16.29 28.88
C ARG A 53 -9.40 15.71 27.47
N TYR A 54 -10.40 15.00 27.00
CA TYR A 54 -10.49 14.52 25.63
C TYR A 54 -11.45 15.43 24.88
N SER A 55 -11.07 15.96 23.72
CA SER A 55 -11.93 16.86 22.95
C SER A 55 -11.91 16.56 21.45
N LEU A 56 -13.07 16.73 20.82
CA LEU A 56 -13.26 16.75 19.38
C LEU A 56 -13.69 18.17 18.99
N ARG A 57 -12.97 18.77 18.05
CA ARG A 57 -13.10 20.19 17.69
C ARG A 57 -13.59 20.38 16.26
N LEU A 58 -14.14 21.56 15.98
CA LEU A 58 -14.87 21.85 14.75
C LEU A 58 -14.05 21.64 13.47
N PHE A 59 -12.79 22.05 13.47
CA PHE A 59 -11.97 21.98 12.26
C PHE A 59 -11.13 20.69 12.26
N PRO A 60 -11.36 19.74 11.34
CA PRO A 60 -10.68 18.44 11.30
C PRO A 60 -9.22 18.52 10.79
N LEU A 61 -8.67 19.72 10.61
CA LEU A 61 -7.35 19.95 10.02
C LEU A 61 -6.22 19.90 11.04
N GLY A 62 -6.23 18.91 11.93
CA GLY A 62 -5.14 18.68 12.86
C GLY A 62 -5.56 18.08 14.19
N GLY A 63 -4.77 18.34 15.23
CA GLY A 63 -4.94 17.85 16.59
C GLY A 63 -3.78 18.32 17.44
N TYR A 64 -3.84 18.03 18.74
CA TYR A 64 -2.71 18.31 19.64
C TYR A 64 -2.81 17.49 20.93
N VAL A 65 -1.65 17.25 21.54
CA VAL A 65 -1.51 16.79 22.93
C VAL A 65 -0.92 17.91 23.77
N ARG A 66 -1.71 18.50 24.68
CA ARG A 66 -1.21 19.49 25.64
C ARG A 66 -0.59 18.79 26.83
N LEU A 67 0.73 18.85 26.93
CA LEU A 67 1.49 18.27 28.02
C LEU A 67 1.58 19.25 29.21
N ALA A 68 1.49 18.72 30.42
CA ALA A 68 1.62 19.51 31.64
C ALA A 68 3.03 20.10 31.74
N GLY A 69 3.14 21.41 31.94
CA GLY A 69 4.42 22.11 32.05
C GLY A 69 5.23 22.18 30.75
N GLU A 70 4.62 21.94 29.59
CA GLU A 70 5.16 22.40 28.30
C GLU A 70 4.87 23.89 28.08
N GLY A 71 3.72 24.35 28.56
CA GLY A 71 3.38 25.76 28.72
C GLY A 71 3.37 26.18 30.20
N PRO A 72 2.80 27.36 30.53
CA PRO A 72 2.71 27.84 31.91
C PRO A 72 1.76 26.99 32.77
N GLU A 73 0.87 26.22 32.15
CA GLU A 73 -0.09 25.37 32.83
C GLU A 73 0.54 24.01 33.18
N ILE A 74 0.53 23.68 34.48
CA ILE A 74 0.88 22.35 34.98
C ILE A 74 -0.36 21.53 35.37
N GLY A 75 -1.50 22.17 35.66
CA GLY A 75 -2.71 21.50 36.15
C GLY A 75 -2.50 20.78 37.49
N ASP A 76 -3.19 19.66 37.70
CA ASP A 76 -3.15 18.87 38.93
C ASP A 76 -1.95 17.88 38.97
N TYR A 77 -0.84 18.22 38.31
CA TYR A 77 0.34 17.38 38.18
C TYR A 77 1.48 17.86 39.07
N ALA A 78 2.22 16.92 39.66
CA ALA A 78 3.42 17.25 40.43
C ALA A 78 4.54 17.75 39.48
N PRO A 79 5.50 18.57 39.96
CA PRO A 79 6.61 19.05 39.14
C PRO A 79 7.36 17.93 38.41
N GLU A 80 7.56 16.77 39.03
CA GLU A 80 8.26 15.64 38.40
C GLU A 80 7.44 14.94 37.30
N GLU A 81 6.12 15.16 37.27
CA GLU A 81 5.22 14.65 36.23
C GLU A 81 5.13 15.59 35.03
N THR A 82 5.63 16.82 35.14
CA THR A 82 5.62 17.80 34.05
C THR A 82 6.61 17.44 32.94
N TYR A 83 6.34 17.90 31.72
CA TYR A 83 7.18 17.66 30.56
C TYR A 83 8.63 18.12 30.81
N TYR A 84 8.84 19.36 31.22
CA TYR A 84 10.18 19.88 31.53
C TYR A 84 10.76 19.38 32.86
N GLY A 85 9.93 18.84 33.76
CA GLY A 85 10.40 18.14 34.96
C GLY A 85 11.01 16.76 34.67
N ARG A 86 10.79 16.20 33.48
CA ARG A 86 11.33 14.91 33.06
C ARG A 86 12.73 15.02 32.43
N PRO A 87 13.56 13.96 32.56
CA PRO A 87 14.84 13.89 31.87
C PRO A 87 14.71 14.11 30.37
N ALA A 88 15.74 14.68 29.74
CA ALA A 88 15.72 15.04 28.32
C ALA A 88 15.40 13.86 27.40
N TRP A 89 15.85 12.64 27.74
CA TRP A 89 15.55 11.44 26.95
C TRP A 89 14.07 11.06 26.96
N VAL A 90 13.35 11.30 28.07
CA VAL A 90 11.89 11.06 28.14
C VAL A 90 11.16 12.02 27.22
N ARG A 91 11.51 13.31 27.30
CA ARG A 91 10.96 14.34 26.42
C ARG A 91 11.22 14.03 24.95
N PHE A 92 12.44 13.61 24.64
CA PHE A 92 12.81 13.18 23.30
C PHE A 92 11.95 12.00 22.80
N LEU A 93 11.75 10.95 23.62
CA LEU A 93 10.89 9.83 23.24
C LEU A 93 9.43 10.25 23.03
N VAL A 94 8.89 11.12 23.88
CA VAL A 94 7.54 11.65 23.70
C VAL A 94 7.46 12.46 22.40
N ALA A 95 8.41 13.34 22.12
CA ALA A 95 8.45 14.12 20.88
C ALA A 95 8.65 13.26 19.61
N LEU A 96 9.39 12.15 19.70
CA LEU A 96 9.61 11.25 18.57
C LEU A 96 8.42 10.32 18.31
N SER A 97 7.60 10.06 19.33
CA SER A 97 6.54 9.05 19.25
C SER A 97 5.45 9.34 18.23
N GLY A 98 5.10 10.61 17.98
CA GLY A 98 4.12 10.97 16.94
C GLY A 98 4.56 10.53 15.55
N PRO A 99 5.73 10.98 15.05
CA PRO A 99 6.29 10.48 13.78
C PRO A 99 6.46 8.96 13.74
N ALA A 100 6.92 8.34 14.84
CA ALA A 100 7.10 6.90 14.91
C ALA A 100 5.79 6.12 14.75
N PHE A 101 4.68 6.63 15.30
CA PHE A 101 3.36 6.03 15.13
C PHE A 101 2.84 6.14 13.70
N ASN A 102 3.12 7.23 12.99
CA ASN A 102 2.79 7.34 11.58
C ASN A 102 3.62 6.38 10.72
N LEU A 103 4.90 6.19 11.05
CA LEU A 103 5.73 5.18 10.37
C LEU A 103 5.20 3.76 10.63
N ALA A 104 4.80 3.46 11.88
CA ALA A 104 4.18 2.19 12.22
C ALA A 104 2.85 1.98 11.48
N LEU A 105 2.00 3.01 11.39
CA LEU A 105 0.78 2.97 10.60
C LEU A 105 1.07 2.69 9.12
N ALA A 106 2.03 3.41 8.52
CA ALA A 106 2.42 3.20 7.13
C ALA A 106 2.91 1.77 6.90
N PHE A 107 3.74 1.24 7.80
CA PHE A 107 4.20 -0.14 7.75
C PHE A 107 3.03 -1.14 7.85
N LEU A 108 2.10 -0.95 8.79
CA LEU A 108 0.95 -1.83 8.95
C LEU A 108 0.00 -1.77 7.75
N LEU A 109 -0.22 -0.59 7.17
CA LEU A 109 -1.01 -0.43 5.95
C LEU A 109 -0.33 -1.09 4.76
N ALA A 110 0.98 -0.93 4.60
CA ALA A 110 1.76 -1.56 3.54
C ALA A 110 1.79 -3.09 3.70
N LEU A 111 1.98 -3.58 4.93
CA LEU A 111 1.93 -5.01 5.24
C LEU A 111 0.54 -5.58 4.97
N GLY A 112 -0.52 -4.88 5.39
CA GLY A 112 -1.89 -5.27 5.09
C GLY A 112 -2.15 -5.32 3.58
N ALA A 113 -1.76 -4.29 2.85
CA ALA A 113 -1.84 -4.28 1.39
C ALA A 113 -1.08 -5.48 0.79
N PHE A 114 0.15 -5.73 1.20
CA PHE A 114 0.92 -6.89 0.74
C PHE A 114 0.21 -8.23 1.02
N LEU A 115 -0.34 -8.40 2.23
CA LEU A 115 -0.99 -9.65 2.64
C LEU A 115 -2.37 -9.87 2.01
N PHE A 116 -3.13 -8.82 1.68
CA PHE A 116 -4.50 -8.96 1.18
C PHE A 116 -4.64 -8.65 -0.32
N ILE A 117 -3.76 -7.82 -0.86
CA ILE A 117 -3.79 -7.35 -2.25
C ILE A 117 -2.72 -8.06 -3.10
N GLY A 118 -1.60 -8.48 -2.48
CA GLY A 118 -0.51 -9.14 -3.16
C GLY A 118 0.49 -8.18 -3.81
N LEU A 119 1.45 -8.74 -4.57
CA LEU A 119 2.47 -7.95 -5.26
C LEU A 119 1.96 -7.47 -6.63
N PRO A 120 2.18 -6.19 -6.97
CA PRO A 120 1.86 -5.71 -8.30
C PRO A 120 2.73 -6.43 -9.34
N ARG A 121 2.13 -6.83 -10.45
CA ARG A 121 2.83 -7.38 -11.62
C ARG A 121 2.93 -6.31 -12.70
N LEU A 122 3.91 -6.44 -13.58
CA LEU A 122 4.09 -5.50 -14.69
C LEU A 122 3.07 -5.82 -15.78
N ARG A 123 2.14 -4.91 -16.04
CA ARG A 123 1.18 -5.03 -17.13
C ARG A 123 1.57 -4.10 -18.28
N VAL A 124 1.45 -4.57 -19.51
CA VAL A 124 1.61 -3.75 -20.71
C VAL A 124 0.44 -2.75 -20.76
N ALA A 125 0.74 -1.48 -20.49
CA ALA A 125 -0.23 -0.39 -20.52
C ALA A 125 -0.33 0.25 -21.92
N GLY A 126 0.71 0.12 -22.73
CA GLY A 126 0.78 0.68 -24.08
C GLY A 126 1.98 0.15 -24.85
N LEU A 127 1.95 0.32 -26.16
CA LEU A 127 3.01 -0.09 -27.09
C LEU A 127 3.38 1.10 -27.96
N VAL A 128 4.67 1.25 -28.25
CA VAL A 128 5.17 2.32 -29.12
C VAL A 128 5.05 1.87 -30.57
N PRO A 129 4.34 2.62 -31.44
CA PRO A 129 4.21 2.26 -32.84
C PRO A 129 5.56 2.09 -33.55
N GLY A 130 5.68 1.03 -34.36
CA GLY A 130 6.88 0.71 -35.13
C GLY A 130 8.04 0.14 -34.31
N LYS A 131 7.86 -0.13 -33.01
CA LYS A 131 8.88 -0.77 -32.16
C LYS A 131 8.66 -2.27 -32.02
N PRO A 132 9.72 -3.06 -31.71
CA PRO A 132 9.65 -4.52 -31.69
C PRO A 132 8.55 -5.13 -30.83
N ALA A 133 8.22 -4.51 -29.69
CA ALA A 133 7.19 -4.98 -28.77
C ALA A 133 5.79 -4.95 -29.38
N GLU A 134 5.49 -4.03 -30.31
CA GLU A 134 4.16 -3.91 -30.93
C GLU A 134 3.76 -5.15 -31.73
N ALA A 135 4.72 -5.83 -32.35
CA ALA A 135 4.46 -7.02 -33.16
C ALA A 135 4.20 -8.28 -32.33
N VAL A 136 4.48 -8.25 -31.02
CA VAL A 136 4.55 -9.45 -30.18
C VAL A 136 3.67 -9.34 -28.93
N LEU A 137 3.72 -8.20 -28.25
CA LEU A 137 2.95 -7.92 -27.04
C LEU A 137 1.60 -7.29 -27.37
N GLN A 138 0.68 -7.37 -26.42
CA GLN A 138 -0.63 -6.72 -26.47
C GLN A 138 -0.86 -5.92 -25.20
N VAL A 139 -1.63 -4.83 -25.31
CA VAL A 139 -2.07 -4.06 -24.14
C VAL A 139 -2.89 -4.99 -23.24
N GLY A 140 -2.49 -5.06 -21.99
CA GLY A 140 -3.10 -5.93 -20.99
C GLY A 140 -2.28 -7.17 -20.64
N ASP A 141 -1.27 -7.54 -21.44
CA ASP A 141 -0.35 -8.65 -21.12
C ASP A 141 0.37 -8.40 -19.78
N ILE A 142 0.52 -9.45 -18.98
CA ILE A 142 1.28 -9.39 -17.71
C ILE A 142 2.64 -10.04 -17.92
N ILE A 143 3.71 -9.32 -17.63
CA ILE A 143 5.07 -9.85 -17.71
C ILE A 143 5.39 -10.61 -16.42
N LEU A 144 5.64 -11.91 -16.54
CA LEU A 144 5.98 -12.79 -15.43
C LEU A 144 7.50 -12.89 -15.25
N ALA A 145 8.23 -13.07 -16.34
CA ALA A 145 9.68 -13.30 -16.32
C ALA A 145 10.35 -12.78 -17.61
N VAL A 146 11.64 -12.48 -17.51
CA VAL A 146 12.51 -12.12 -18.65
C VAL A 146 13.82 -12.91 -18.54
N GLU A 147 14.19 -13.60 -19.61
CA GLU A 147 15.33 -14.54 -19.65
C GLU A 147 15.27 -15.56 -18.50
N GLY A 148 14.08 -16.16 -18.31
CA GLY A 148 13.84 -17.23 -17.35
C GLY A 148 13.77 -16.82 -15.88
N LYS A 149 14.07 -15.56 -15.52
CA LYS A 149 13.94 -15.08 -14.13
C LYS A 149 12.75 -14.13 -13.99
N GLU A 150 12.04 -14.23 -12.87
CA GLU A 150 10.91 -13.36 -12.57
C GLU A 150 11.30 -11.89 -12.54
N VAL A 151 10.35 -11.04 -12.93
CA VAL A 151 10.50 -9.58 -12.90
C VAL A 151 9.31 -8.93 -12.18
N TRP A 152 9.60 -7.91 -11.38
CA TRP A 152 8.60 -7.19 -10.57
C TRP A 152 8.55 -5.70 -10.86
N ASN A 153 9.60 -5.15 -11.46
CA ASN A 153 9.69 -3.73 -11.79
C ASN A 153 10.34 -3.48 -13.16
N LEU A 154 10.12 -2.28 -13.69
CA LEU A 154 10.64 -1.85 -14.99
C LEU A 154 12.17 -1.88 -15.07
N GLY A 155 12.85 -1.63 -13.94
CA GLY A 155 14.31 -1.63 -13.87
C GLY A 155 14.89 -3.01 -14.20
N GLU A 156 14.33 -4.06 -13.59
CA GLU A 156 14.73 -5.45 -13.84
C GLU A 156 14.50 -5.86 -15.31
N VAL A 157 13.38 -5.43 -15.91
CA VAL A 157 13.12 -5.67 -17.34
C VAL A 157 14.18 -4.98 -18.19
N GLY A 158 14.46 -3.69 -17.91
CA GLY A 158 15.46 -2.91 -18.64
C GLY A 158 16.86 -3.48 -18.53
N GLU A 159 17.30 -3.87 -17.32
CA GLU A 159 18.60 -4.49 -17.06
C GLU A 159 18.78 -5.77 -17.88
N ARG A 160 17.76 -6.63 -17.90
CA ARG A 160 17.79 -7.90 -18.63
C ARG A 160 17.81 -7.72 -20.13
N ILE A 161 17.08 -6.71 -20.63
CA ILE A 161 17.15 -6.32 -22.04
C ILE A 161 18.57 -5.89 -22.38
N GLN A 162 19.18 -4.99 -21.58
CA GLN A 162 20.55 -4.53 -21.85
C GLN A 162 21.57 -5.66 -21.78
N ALA A 163 21.44 -6.57 -20.81
CA ALA A 163 22.38 -7.65 -20.60
C ALA A 163 22.41 -8.67 -21.76
N LYS A 164 21.30 -8.79 -22.49
CA LYS A 164 21.15 -9.76 -23.58
C LYS A 164 21.20 -9.13 -24.97
N ALA A 165 20.93 -7.84 -25.09
CA ALA A 165 20.97 -7.13 -26.36
C ALA A 165 22.36 -7.25 -27.04
N PRO A 166 22.42 -7.32 -28.39
CA PRO A 166 21.31 -7.17 -29.34
C PRO A 166 20.53 -8.46 -29.64
N ASP A 167 20.80 -9.57 -28.94
CA ASP A 167 20.13 -10.85 -29.19
C ASP A 167 18.64 -10.79 -28.83
N PRO A 168 17.80 -11.70 -29.41
CA PRO A 168 16.42 -11.87 -28.98
C PRO A 168 16.32 -12.13 -27.47
N VAL A 169 15.46 -11.36 -26.80
CA VAL A 169 15.17 -11.46 -25.37
C VAL A 169 13.84 -12.18 -25.20
N ARG A 170 13.81 -13.22 -24.36
CA ARG A 170 12.64 -14.05 -24.08
C ARG A 170 11.87 -13.50 -22.90
N PHE A 171 10.61 -13.18 -23.14
CA PHE A 171 9.63 -12.73 -22.17
C PHE A 171 8.64 -13.86 -21.93
N ARG A 172 8.40 -14.19 -20.66
CA ARG A 172 7.28 -15.03 -20.27
C ARG A 172 6.14 -14.12 -19.86
N ILE A 173 5.01 -14.25 -20.53
CA ILE A 173 3.86 -13.37 -20.37
C ILE A 173 2.59 -14.19 -20.08
N LEU A 174 1.65 -13.55 -19.42
CA LEU A 174 0.29 -14.04 -19.24
C LEU A 174 -0.65 -13.14 -20.05
N ARG A 175 -1.29 -13.72 -21.07
CA ARG A 175 -2.29 -13.06 -21.93
C ARG A 175 -3.65 -13.69 -21.65
N GLY A 176 -4.52 -12.96 -20.96
CA GLY A 176 -5.75 -13.53 -20.42
C GLY A 176 -5.41 -14.63 -19.42
N GLU A 177 -5.78 -15.88 -19.73
CA GLU A 177 -5.49 -17.06 -18.90
C GLU A 177 -4.31 -17.89 -19.43
N GLN A 178 -3.73 -17.53 -20.58
CA GLN A 178 -2.70 -18.32 -21.23
C GLN A 178 -1.30 -17.78 -20.93
N GLU A 179 -0.47 -18.62 -20.31
CA GLU A 179 0.96 -18.37 -20.17
C GLU A 179 1.68 -18.75 -21.47
N MET A 180 2.53 -17.85 -21.97
CA MET A 180 3.31 -18.07 -23.19
C MET A 180 4.67 -17.37 -23.11
N GLU A 181 5.60 -17.88 -23.92
CA GLU A 181 6.94 -17.32 -24.04
C GLU A 181 7.09 -16.68 -25.42
N VAL A 182 7.55 -15.44 -25.44
CA VAL A 182 7.71 -14.64 -26.65
C VAL A 182 9.12 -14.07 -26.73
N ALA A 183 9.70 -14.06 -27.92
CA ALA A 183 11.02 -13.48 -28.14
C ALA A 183 10.89 -12.11 -28.81
N ILE A 184 11.56 -11.11 -28.27
CA ILE A 184 11.57 -9.74 -28.80
C ILE A 184 13.01 -9.33 -29.02
N VAL A 185 13.33 -8.88 -30.23
CA VAL A 185 14.67 -8.38 -30.57
C VAL A 185 14.75 -6.89 -30.19
N PRO A 186 15.59 -6.50 -29.22
CA PRO A 186 15.70 -5.10 -28.82
C PRO A 186 16.35 -4.25 -29.93
N VAL A 187 15.90 -3.00 -30.07
CA VAL A 187 16.49 -2.04 -31.01
C VAL A 187 17.18 -0.94 -30.21
N TYR A 188 18.40 -0.57 -30.62
CA TYR A 188 19.12 0.53 -30.00
C TYR A 188 18.40 1.85 -30.25
N SER A 189 18.12 2.59 -29.18
CA SER A 189 17.58 3.95 -29.23
C SER A 189 18.71 4.93 -29.01
N GLU A 190 19.06 5.71 -30.04
CA GLU A 190 20.07 6.78 -29.92
C GLU A 190 19.62 7.88 -28.96
N GLU A 191 18.32 8.16 -28.91
CA GLU A 191 17.72 9.16 -28.01
C GLU A 191 17.88 8.76 -26.53
N ASP A 192 17.68 7.48 -26.21
CA ASP A 192 17.76 6.97 -24.84
C ASP A 192 19.15 6.41 -24.47
N GLY A 193 20.06 6.30 -25.44
CA GLY A 193 21.38 5.69 -25.27
C GLY A 193 21.36 4.22 -24.81
N ARG A 194 20.30 3.47 -25.14
CA ARG A 194 20.09 2.08 -24.67
C ARG A 194 19.21 1.27 -25.61
N TYR A 195 19.24 -0.04 -25.47
CA TYR A 195 18.35 -0.94 -26.21
C TYR A 195 16.94 -0.93 -25.65
N LEU A 196 15.94 -0.82 -26.52
CA LEU A 196 14.53 -0.78 -26.14
C LEU A 196 13.72 -1.76 -26.97
N VAL A 197 12.69 -2.31 -26.33
CA VAL A 197 11.65 -3.09 -27.03
C VAL A 197 10.43 -2.23 -27.39
N GLY A 198 10.23 -1.09 -26.71
CA GLY A 198 9.13 -0.16 -27.02
C GLY A 198 7.78 -0.51 -26.38
N GLY A 199 7.78 -1.01 -25.14
CA GLY A 199 6.57 -1.23 -24.34
C GLY A 199 6.50 -0.28 -23.15
N TYR A 200 5.31 0.26 -22.89
CA TYR A 200 4.99 0.94 -21.64
C TYR A 200 4.41 -0.07 -20.66
N PHE A 201 5.13 -0.34 -19.57
CA PHE A 201 4.65 -1.24 -18.53
C PHE A 201 4.29 -0.44 -17.28
N GLN A 202 3.17 -0.79 -16.66
CA GLN A 202 2.72 -0.20 -15.41
C GLN A 202 2.55 -1.31 -14.36
N PRO A 203 3.05 -1.09 -13.13
CA PRO A 203 2.71 -1.97 -12.02
C PRO A 203 1.20 -1.96 -11.81
N GLN A 204 0.57 -3.11 -11.96
CA GLN A 204 -0.85 -3.30 -11.65
C GLN A 204 -1.00 -4.46 -10.69
N VAL A 205 -1.79 -4.24 -9.65
CA VAL A 205 -2.25 -5.35 -8.80
C VAL A 205 -3.17 -6.23 -9.63
N VAL A 206 -2.83 -7.51 -9.73
CA VAL A 206 -3.66 -8.52 -10.40
C VAL A 206 -4.50 -9.20 -9.34
N PHE A 207 -5.73 -8.74 -9.17
CA PHE A 207 -6.71 -9.43 -8.34
C PHE A 207 -7.07 -10.78 -8.99
N ALA A 208 -7.44 -11.77 -8.20
CA ALA A 208 -8.12 -12.97 -8.69
C ALA A 208 -9.57 -12.64 -9.08
N GLU A 209 -9.76 -11.65 -9.94
CA GLU A 209 -11.07 -11.21 -10.41
C GLU A 209 -11.55 -12.11 -11.54
N ILE A 210 -12.79 -12.58 -11.43
CA ILE A 210 -13.43 -13.34 -12.48
C ILE A 210 -13.82 -12.37 -13.58
N GLN A 211 -13.06 -12.32 -14.68
CA GLN A 211 -13.38 -11.40 -15.78
C GLN A 211 -14.50 -11.92 -16.67
N ASN A 212 -14.50 -13.22 -16.93
CA ASN A 212 -15.50 -13.87 -17.78
C ASN A 212 -15.86 -15.22 -17.19
N LEU A 213 -17.14 -15.55 -17.25
CA LEU A 213 -17.68 -16.86 -16.87
C LEU A 213 -18.45 -17.43 -18.03
N LYS A 214 -18.12 -18.66 -18.42
CA LYS A 214 -18.91 -19.38 -19.41
C LYS A 214 -20.30 -19.66 -18.82
N PRO A 215 -21.39 -19.34 -19.55
CA PRO A 215 -22.74 -19.67 -19.10
C PRO A 215 -22.84 -21.17 -18.80
N LEU A 216 -23.52 -21.53 -17.70
CA LEU A 216 -23.70 -22.92 -17.23
C LEU A 216 -22.41 -23.65 -16.78
N SER A 217 -21.30 -22.93 -16.61
CA SER A 217 -20.11 -23.52 -15.95
C SER A 217 -20.38 -23.84 -14.48
N PRO A 218 -19.66 -24.81 -13.87
CA PRO A 218 -19.79 -25.11 -12.44
C PRO A 218 -19.64 -23.87 -11.54
N LEU A 219 -18.73 -22.95 -11.89
CA LEU A 219 -18.54 -21.69 -11.18
C LEU A 219 -19.74 -20.75 -11.32
N SER A 220 -20.34 -20.65 -12.51
CA SER A 220 -21.56 -19.87 -12.73
C SER A 220 -22.77 -20.46 -11.99
N ALA A 221 -22.88 -21.79 -11.94
CA ALA A 221 -23.92 -22.50 -11.18
C ALA A 221 -23.75 -22.35 -9.67
N ALA A 222 -22.50 -22.21 -9.20
CA ALA A 222 -22.18 -21.88 -7.81
C ALA A 222 -22.48 -20.40 -7.45
N GLY A 223 -22.95 -19.60 -8.41
CA GLY A 223 -23.42 -18.23 -8.18
C GLY A 223 -22.36 -17.14 -8.41
N LEU A 224 -21.14 -17.50 -8.81
CA LEU A 224 -20.09 -16.54 -9.16
C LEU A 224 -20.47 -15.78 -10.43
N ARG A 225 -20.01 -14.52 -10.52
CA ARG A 225 -20.32 -13.58 -11.60
C ARG A 225 -19.05 -12.89 -12.09
N PRO A 226 -19.04 -12.41 -13.35
CA PRO A 226 -18.01 -11.48 -13.80
C PRO A 226 -17.92 -10.27 -12.86
N GLY A 227 -16.71 -9.93 -12.43
CA GLY A 227 -16.41 -8.90 -11.43
C GLY A 227 -16.21 -9.42 -10.00
N ASP A 228 -16.52 -10.69 -9.72
CA ASP A 228 -16.29 -11.26 -8.38
C ASP A 228 -14.79 -11.43 -8.12
N VAL A 229 -14.35 -11.02 -6.93
CA VAL A 229 -12.95 -11.16 -6.50
C VAL A 229 -12.75 -12.39 -5.62
N VAL A 230 -11.86 -13.21 -6.14
CA VAL A 230 -11.21 -14.41 -5.65
C VAL A 230 -10.51 -14.35 -4.29
N VAL A 231 -11.18 -14.18 -3.15
CA VAL A 231 -10.46 -14.00 -1.85
C VAL A 231 -9.98 -15.29 -1.15
N GLY A 232 -10.51 -16.46 -1.50
CA GLY A 232 -10.09 -17.73 -0.88
C GLY A 232 -10.75 -18.96 -1.49
N ALA A 233 -10.04 -20.09 -1.47
CA ALA A 233 -10.51 -21.40 -1.95
C ALA A 233 -9.88 -22.52 -1.12
N CYS A 234 -10.63 -23.61 -0.87
CA CYS A 234 -10.14 -24.79 -0.12
C CYS A 234 -9.55 -24.44 1.26
N ASP A 235 -10.22 -23.56 2.02
CA ASP A 235 -9.75 -23.01 3.31
C ASP A 235 -8.38 -22.29 3.27
N LYS A 236 -7.87 -21.99 2.07
CA LYS A 236 -6.65 -21.22 1.85
C LYS A 236 -7.00 -19.83 1.31
N PRO A 237 -6.31 -18.77 1.79
CA PRO A 237 -6.45 -17.45 1.20
C PRO A 237 -5.92 -17.46 -0.24
N VAL A 238 -6.57 -16.71 -1.11
CA VAL A 238 -6.12 -16.50 -2.49
C VAL A 238 -5.84 -15.02 -2.68
N ARG A 239 -4.60 -14.71 -3.06
CA ARG A 239 -4.10 -13.33 -3.19
C ARG A 239 -3.75 -12.97 -4.62
N SER A 240 -3.73 -13.95 -5.50
CA SER A 240 -3.45 -13.75 -6.92
C SER A 240 -4.20 -14.79 -7.75
N PHE A 241 -4.41 -14.47 -9.03
CA PHE A 241 -4.96 -15.43 -9.98
C PHE A 241 -4.11 -16.71 -10.07
N LEU A 242 -2.78 -16.62 -9.94
CA LEU A 242 -1.89 -17.78 -9.97
C LEU A 242 -2.13 -18.74 -8.80
N GLU A 243 -2.32 -18.22 -7.59
CA GLU A 243 -2.66 -19.04 -6.41
C GLU A 243 -4.04 -19.69 -6.56
N TRP A 244 -5.02 -18.94 -7.09
CA TRP A 244 -6.34 -19.48 -7.40
C TRP A 244 -6.23 -20.64 -8.39
N TYR A 245 -5.47 -20.43 -9.47
CA TYR A 245 -5.28 -21.41 -10.53
C TYR A 245 -4.53 -22.66 -10.06
N SER A 246 -3.50 -22.51 -9.23
CA SER A 246 -2.79 -23.67 -8.64
C SER A 246 -3.73 -24.50 -7.76
N LEU A 247 -4.57 -23.86 -6.94
CA LEU A 247 -5.56 -24.57 -6.11
C LEU A 247 -6.61 -25.30 -6.94
N LEU A 248 -7.08 -24.70 -8.04
CA LEU A 248 -8.01 -25.36 -8.96
C LEU A 248 -7.37 -26.57 -9.66
N ARG A 249 -6.09 -26.49 -10.00
CA ARG A 249 -5.37 -27.55 -10.71
C ARG A 249 -4.96 -28.71 -9.81
N GLU A 250 -4.47 -28.42 -8.61
CA GLU A 250 -4.08 -29.42 -7.61
C GLU A 250 -5.31 -30.08 -6.95
N GLY A 251 -6.46 -29.40 -7.01
CA GLY A 251 -7.66 -29.78 -6.26
C GLY A 251 -7.50 -29.44 -4.77
N CYS A 252 -8.61 -29.44 -4.04
CA CYS A 252 -8.56 -29.06 -2.62
C CYS A 252 -7.78 -30.04 -1.73
N GLY A 253 -7.29 -31.18 -2.24
CA GLY A 253 -6.67 -32.23 -1.45
C GLY A 253 -7.67 -32.83 -0.46
N SER A 254 -8.13 -34.05 -0.71
CA SER A 254 -8.91 -34.82 0.27
C SER A 254 -8.09 -35.14 1.52
#